data_AF-A0A9D4DJI7-F1
#
_entry.id   AF-A0A9D4DJI7-F1
#
_cell.length_a   1.000
_cell.length_b   1.000
_cell.length_c   1.000
_cell.angle_alpha   90.00
_cell.angle_beta   90.00
_cell.angle_gamma   90.00
#
_symmetry.space_group_name_H-M   'P 1'
#
loop_
_entity.id
_entity.type
_entity.pdbx_description
1 polymer ?
#
loop_
_entity_poly.entity_id
_entity_poly.type
_entity_poly.pdbx_seq_one_letter_code
_entity_poly.pdbx_strand_id
1 'polypeptide(L)'
;MNRAITEEEVAQRDYIDKRWMDCAEVNALPFLHYLQYITYRGLGERDKQLHALELLKSYLRDTRHMLNHYHTETALSLLGHCYEMEGDYERALQFYWELLSWMVTNNAANWHVQRIQRLICN
;
A
#
# COMPACT_ATOMS: atom_id res chain seq x y z
N MET A 1 -0.98 -9.64 -25.44
CA MET A 1 0.09 -10.58 -25.84
C MET A 1 1.08 -10.59 -24.68
N ASN A 2 1.02 -11.59 -23.79
CA ASN A 2 1.87 -11.64 -22.61
C ASN A 2 3.24 -12.20 -23.00
N ARG A 3 4.30 -11.42 -22.75
CA ARG A 3 5.69 -11.84 -22.93
C ARG A 3 5.98 -12.95 -21.92
N ALA A 4 6.53 -14.08 -22.40
CA ALA A 4 7.00 -15.16 -21.54
C ALA A 4 8.18 -14.65 -20.70
N ILE A 5 8.13 -14.91 -19.39
CA ILE A 5 9.18 -14.55 -18.44
C ILE A 5 10.34 -15.51 -18.66
N THR A 6 11.54 -14.96 -18.79
CA THR A 6 12.78 -15.70 -19.02
C THR A 6 13.28 -16.36 -17.74
N GLU A 7 14.02 -17.46 -17.86
CA GLU A 7 14.61 -18.17 -16.70
C GLU A 7 15.56 -17.27 -15.90
N GLU A 8 16.19 -16.29 -16.56
CA GLU A 8 17.03 -15.27 -15.93
C GLU A 8 16.20 -14.32 -15.05
N GLU A 9 15.02 -13.87 -15.53
CA GLU A 9 14.07 -13.07 -14.75
C GLU A 9 13.50 -13.86 -13.55
N VAL A 10 13.27 -15.17 -13.70
CA VAL A 10 12.84 -16.06 -12.59
C VAL A 10 13.96 -16.22 -11.55
N ALA A 11 15.20 -16.43 -11.99
CA ALA A 11 16.36 -16.56 -11.11
C ALA A 11 16.67 -15.25 -10.37
N GLN A 12 16.51 -14.10 -11.02
CA GLN A 12 16.64 -12.78 -10.40
C GLN A 12 15.55 -12.55 -9.35
N ARG A 13 14.32 -13.02 -9.62
CA ARG A 13 13.20 -12.99 -8.68
C ARG A 13 13.51 -13.81 -7.42
N ASP A 14 14.02 -15.02 -7.60
CA ASP A 14 14.39 -15.93 -6.50
C ASP A 14 15.62 -15.43 -5.70
N TYR A 15 16.52 -14.70 -6.37
CA TYR A 15 17.67 -14.03 -5.74
C TYR A 15 17.24 -12.81 -4.89
N ILE A 16 16.32 -11.98 -5.40
CA ILE A 16 15.77 -10.84 -4.68
C ILE A 16 15.00 -11.32 -3.44
N ASP A 17 14.22 -12.41 -3.55
CA ASP A 17 13.42 -12.94 -2.44
C ASP A 17 14.28 -13.43 -1.25
N LYS A 18 15.52 -13.87 -1.50
CA LYS A 18 16.45 -14.36 -0.46
C LYS A 18 17.34 -13.28 0.15
N ARG A 19 17.55 -12.15 -0.52
CA ARG A 19 18.39 -11.02 -0.06
C ARG A 19 17.67 -9.68 -0.09
N TRP A 20 16.34 -9.70 -0.01
CA TRP A 20 15.52 -8.50 -0.15
C TRP A 20 15.92 -7.40 0.85
N MET A 21 16.36 -7.75 2.06
CA MET A 21 16.88 -6.79 3.04
C MET A 21 18.23 -6.16 2.67
N ASP A 22 19.10 -6.88 1.93
CA ASP A 22 20.41 -6.37 1.49
C ASP A 22 20.30 -5.50 0.23
N CYS A 23 19.25 -5.72 -0.59
CA CYS A 23 19.04 -5.08 -1.90
C CYS A 23 17.83 -4.13 -1.94
N ALA A 24 17.04 -4.02 -0.87
CA ALA A 24 15.92 -3.09 -0.83
C ALA A 24 16.44 -1.67 -0.67
N GLU A 25 16.46 -0.91 -1.76
CA GLU A 25 16.29 0.54 -1.64
C GLU A 25 14.97 0.77 -0.91
N VAL A 26 15.05 1.17 0.37
CA VAL A 26 13.86 1.48 1.16
C VAL A 26 13.29 2.78 0.63
N ASN A 27 12.21 2.69 -0.14
CA ASN A 27 11.50 3.87 -0.55
C ASN A 27 10.66 4.38 0.63
N ALA A 28 11.17 5.41 1.30
CA ALA A 28 10.52 5.99 2.47
C ALA A 28 9.32 6.90 2.11
N LEU A 29 9.07 7.18 0.83
CA LEU A 29 8.04 8.13 0.40
C LEU A 29 6.62 7.75 0.87
N PRO A 30 6.16 6.49 0.79
CA PRO A 30 4.83 6.13 1.28
C PRO A 30 4.67 6.44 2.77
N PHE A 31 5.69 6.13 3.58
CA PHE A 31 5.69 6.43 5.01
C PHE A 31 5.70 7.94 5.27
N LEU A 32 6.52 8.70 4.53
CA LEU A 32 6.59 10.15 4.69
C LEU A 32 5.25 10.82 4.37
N HIS A 33 4.63 10.46 3.25
CA HIS A 33 3.34 11.03 2.84
C HIS A 33 2.21 10.61 3.79
N TYR A 34 2.25 9.38 4.29
CA TYR A 34 1.32 8.93 5.33
C TYR A 34 1.49 9.72 6.65
N LEU A 35 2.74 9.93 7.10
CA LEU A 35 3.02 10.73 8.29
C LEU A 35 2.52 12.18 8.11
N GLN A 36 2.79 12.79 6.96
CA GLN A 36 2.25 14.10 6.60
C GLN A 36 0.72 14.11 6.67
N TYR A 37 0.07 13.10 6.11
CA TYR A 37 -1.39 12.97 6.14
C TYR A 37 -1.93 12.95 7.58
N ILE A 38 -1.43 12.08 8.46
CA ILE A 38 -1.94 11.98 9.83
C ILE A 38 -1.63 13.24 10.66
N THR A 39 -0.49 13.87 10.43
CA THR A 39 -0.12 15.12 11.09
C THR A 39 -1.06 16.25 10.68
N TYR A 40 -1.28 16.45 9.37
CA TYR A 40 -2.19 17.50 8.89
C TYR A 40 -3.64 17.23 9.27
N ARG A 41 -4.09 15.97 9.28
CA ARG A 41 -5.40 15.59 9.81
C ARG A 41 -5.54 16.01 11.28
N GLY A 42 -4.55 15.70 12.12
CA GLY A 42 -4.55 16.08 13.54
C GLY A 42 -4.52 17.60 13.77
N LEU A 43 -3.90 18.35 12.85
CA LEU A 43 -3.86 19.82 12.88
C LEU A 43 -5.12 20.48 12.27
N GLY A 44 -6.03 19.73 11.66
CA GLY A 44 -7.19 20.27 10.94
C GLY A 44 -6.85 20.97 9.60
N GLU A 45 -5.63 20.77 9.10
CA GLU A 45 -5.10 21.39 7.88
C GLU A 45 -5.54 20.60 6.64
N ARG A 46 -6.82 20.77 6.26
CA ARG A 46 -7.49 19.91 5.28
C ARG A 46 -6.82 19.89 3.90
N ASP A 47 -6.41 21.03 3.39
CA ASP A 47 -5.79 21.12 2.06
C ASP A 47 -4.45 20.37 2.01
N LYS A 48 -3.63 20.51 3.05
CA LYS A 48 -2.34 19.83 3.17
C LYS A 48 -2.52 18.33 3.38
N GLN A 49 -3.54 17.93 4.15
CA GLN A 49 -3.92 16.53 4.33
C GLN A 49 -4.30 15.89 2.98
N LEU A 50 -5.18 16.53 2.21
CA LEU A 50 -5.60 16.02 0.90
C LEU A 50 -4.44 15.98 -0.11
N HIS A 51 -3.55 16.98 -0.06
CA HIS A 51 -2.33 16.97 -0.87
C HIS A 51 -1.42 15.77 -0.52
N ALA A 52 -1.20 15.51 0.77
CA ALA A 52 -0.42 14.34 1.21
C ALA A 52 -1.06 13.01 0.79
N LEU A 53 -2.40 12.92 0.82
CA LEU A 53 -3.12 11.75 0.33
C LEU A 53 -2.91 11.53 -1.18
N GLU A 54 -2.93 12.60 -1.99
CA GLU A 54 -2.70 12.48 -3.43
C GLU A 54 -1.24 12.10 -3.74
N LEU A 55 -0.26 12.63 -2.99
CA LEU A 55 1.13 12.19 -3.10
C LEU A 55 1.26 10.68 -2.83
N LEU A 56 0.61 10.19 -1.75
CA LEU A 56 0.59 8.76 -1.43
C LEU A 56 -0.09 7.93 -2.54
N LYS A 57 -1.17 8.41 -3.16
CA LYS A 57 -1.80 7.74 -4.31
C LYS A 57 -0.95 7.76 -5.56
N SER A 58 -0.23 8.85 -5.80
CA SER A 58 0.65 9.01 -6.96
C SER A 58 1.76 7.95 -6.96
N TYR A 59 2.19 7.51 -5.78
CA TYR A 59 3.16 6.44 -5.60
C TYR A 59 2.74 5.14 -6.31
N LEU A 60 1.47 4.75 -6.17
CA LEU A 60 0.93 3.54 -6.80
C LEU A 60 0.70 3.68 -8.31
N ARG A 61 0.61 4.91 -8.82
CA ARG A 61 0.49 5.16 -10.27
C ARG A 61 1.84 5.07 -10.98
N ASP A 62 2.94 5.20 -10.24
CA ASP A 62 4.27 5.10 -10.80
C ASP A 62 4.65 3.63 -11.01
N THR A 63 4.63 3.22 -12.28
CA THR A 63 4.92 1.85 -12.71
C THR A 63 6.36 1.41 -12.39
N ARG A 64 7.28 2.35 -12.09
CA ARG A 64 8.64 2.03 -11.63
C ARG A 64 8.64 1.36 -10.26
N HIS A 65 7.61 1.57 -9.44
CA HIS A 65 7.49 1.00 -8.10
C HIS A 65 6.73 -0.34 -8.08
N MET A 66 5.99 -0.67 -9.14
CA MET A 66 5.23 -1.94 -9.24
C MET A 66 6.12 -3.18 -9.36
N LEU A 67 7.39 -3.02 -9.79
CA LEU A 67 8.38 -4.10 -9.79
C LEU A 67 8.87 -4.45 -8.38
N ASN A 68 8.67 -3.56 -7.40
CA ASN A 68 8.98 -3.80 -5.99
C ASN A 68 7.68 -3.99 -5.20
N HIS A 69 7.28 -5.26 -5.09
CA HIS A 69 6.04 -5.66 -4.45
C HIS A 69 5.94 -5.18 -2.98
N TYR A 70 7.05 -5.11 -2.24
CA TYR A 70 7.05 -4.73 -0.81
C TYR A 70 6.65 -3.27 -0.56
N HIS A 71 7.09 -2.33 -1.41
CA HIS A 71 6.70 -0.93 -1.22
C HIS A 71 5.28 -0.66 -1.70
N THR A 72 4.81 -1.44 -2.67
CA THR A 72 3.41 -1.43 -3.12
C THR A 72 2.49 -1.93 -2.00
N GLU A 73 2.89 -2.99 -1.29
CA GLU A 73 2.20 -3.53 -0.11
C GLU A 73 1.92 -2.43 0.92
N THR A 74 2.99 -1.74 1.30
CA THR A 74 2.99 -0.66 2.28
C THR A 74 2.05 0.46 1.85
N ALA A 75 2.19 0.96 0.62
CA ALA A 75 1.38 2.06 0.14
C ALA A 75 -0.12 1.73 0.10
N LEU A 76 -0.49 0.53 -0.32
CA LEU A 76 -1.89 0.07 -0.29
C LEU A 76 -2.44 0.00 1.14
N SER A 77 -1.67 -0.57 2.08
CA SER A 77 -2.07 -0.65 3.49
C SER A 77 -2.27 0.73 4.11
N LEU A 78 -1.32 1.65 3.87
CA LEU A 78 -1.39 3.03 4.38
C LEU A 78 -2.57 3.81 3.78
N LEU A 79 -2.88 3.64 2.49
CA LEU A 79 -4.06 4.23 1.87
C LEU A 79 -5.35 3.70 2.45
N GLY A 80 -5.45 2.37 2.64
CA GLY A 80 -6.61 1.75 3.30
C GLY A 80 -6.85 2.38 4.68
N HIS A 81 -5.79 2.58 5.46
CA HIS A 81 -5.89 3.21 6.77
C HIS A 81 -6.28 4.70 6.70
N CYS A 82 -5.78 5.44 5.70
CA CYS A 82 -6.21 6.82 5.45
C CYS A 82 -7.72 6.92 5.25
N TYR A 83 -8.31 6.08 4.40
CA TYR A 83 -9.76 6.10 4.17
C TYR A 83 -10.55 5.61 5.37
N GLU A 84 -10.04 4.63 6.12
CA GLU A 84 -10.65 4.18 7.37
C GLU A 84 -10.75 5.31 8.41
N MET A 85 -9.72 6.15 8.53
CA MET A 85 -9.73 7.33 9.41
C MET A 85 -10.74 8.42 9.00
N GLU A 86 -11.14 8.45 7.73
CA GLU A 86 -12.16 9.36 7.21
C GLU A 86 -13.56 8.75 7.25
N GLY A 87 -13.69 7.48 7.67
CA GLY A 87 -14.95 6.73 7.68
C GLY A 87 -15.39 6.22 6.30
N ASP A 88 -14.57 6.37 5.27
CA ASP A 88 -14.82 5.89 3.91
C ASP A 88 -14.42 4.40 3.81
N TYR A 89 -15.21 3.56 4.46
CA TYR A 89 -14.91 2.14 4.61
C TYR A 89 -14.94 1.37 3.28
N GLU A 90 -15.75 1.80 2.32
CA GLU A 90 -15.80 1.19 0.99
C GLU A 90 -14.45 1.33 0.26
N ARG A 91 -13.89 2.55 0.24
CA ARG A 91 -12.57 2.77 -0.34
C ARG A 91 -11.47 2.11 0.47
N ALA A 92 -11.55 2.12 1.79
CA ALA A 92 -10.59 1.41 2.64
C ALA A 92 -10.50 -0.08 2.26
N LEU A 93 -11.66 -0.74 2.13
CA LEU A 93 -11.73 -2.15 1.73
C LEU A 93 -11.20 -2.39 0.31
N GLN A 94 -11.42 -1.48 -0.64
CA GLN A 94 -10.84 -1.59 -1.99
C GLN A 94 -9.32 -1.73 -1.95
N PHE A 95 -8.62 -0.87 -1.20
CA PHE A 95 -7.16 -0.95 -1.08
C PHE A 95 -6.68 -2.20 -0.34
N TYR A 96 -7.37 -2.61 0.73
CA TYR A 96 -7.00 -3.83 1.45
C TYR A 96 -7.24 -5.10 0.62
N TRP A 97 -8.30 -5.16 -0.19
CA TRP A 97 -8.53 -6.30 -1.10
C TRP A 97 -7.57 -6.31 -2.28
N GLU A 98 -7.23 -5.14 -2.83
CA GLU A 98 -6.19 -5.05 -3.86
C GLU A 98 -4.87 -5.62 -3.33
N LEU A 99 -4.49 -5.27 -2.10
CA LEU A 99 -3.33 -5.84 -1.42
C LEU A 99 -3.44 -7.37 -1.24
N LEU A 100 -4.56 -7.84 -0.71
CA LEU A 100 -4.78 -9.28 -0.46
C LEU A 100 -4.89 -10.11 -1.76
N SER A 101 -5.17 -9.50 -2.90
CA SER A 101 -5.29 -10.22 -4.19
C SER A 101 -3.99 -10.89 -4.64
N TRP A 102 -2.85 -10.39 -4.17
CA TRP A 102 -1.52 -10.95 -4.46
C TRP A 102 -0.71 -11.27 -3.21
N MET A 103 -1.10 -10.74 -2.03
CA MET A 103 -0.48 -11.07 -0.74
C MET A 103 -1.51 -11.53 0.30
N VAL A 104 -2.11 -12.70 0.03
CA VAL A 104 -3.20 -13.28 0.84
C VAL A 104 -2.83 -13.47 2.32
N THR A 105 -1.55 -13.68 2.63
CA THR A 105 -1.03 -13.91 3.98
C THR A 105 -0.77 -12.63 4.79
N ASN A 106 -1.11 -11.45 4.27
CA ASN A 106 -0.92 -10.19 4.99
C ASN A 106 -1.84 -10.10 6.22
N ASN A 107 -1.28 -10.31 7.41
CA ASN A 107 -2.05 -10.33 8.66
C ASN A 107 -2.71 -8.98 8.98
N ALA A 108 -2.05 -7.87 8.67
CA ALA A 108 -2.57 -6.53 8.95
C ALA A 108 -3.80 -6.24 8.08
N ALA A 109 -3.69 -6.42 6.76
CA ALA A 109 -4.80 -6.20 5.83
C ALA A 109 -6.00 -7.11 6.15
N ASN A 110 -5.76 -8.39 6.46
CA ASN A 110 -6.80 -9.32 6.88
C ASN A 110 -7.53 -8.85 8.15
N TRP A 111 -6.79 -8.34 9.14
CA TRP A 111 -7.39 -7.80 10.36
C TRP A 111 -8.28 -6.58 10.08
N HIS A 112 -7.81 -5.63 9.26
CA HIS A 112 -8.58 -4.45 8.91
C HIS A 112 -9.85 -4.79 8.13
N VAL A 113 -9.78 -5.70 7.16
CA VAL A 113 -10.96 -6.17 6.40
C VAL A 113 -12.01 -6.77 7.33
N GLN A 114 -11.60 -7.70 8.20
CA GLN A 114 -12.54 -8.34 9.14
C GLN A 114 -13.16 -7.32 10.10
N ARG A 115 -12.36 -6.36 10.59
CA ARG A 115 -12.85 -5.31 11.47
C ARG A 115 -13.86 -4.41 10.78
N ILE A 116 -13.55 -3.92 9.57
CA ILE A 116 -14.44 -3.05 8.81
C ILE A 116 -15.75 -3.77 8.46
N GLN A 117 -15.68 -5.03 8.02
CA GLN A 117 -16.89 -5.83 7.75
C GLN A 117 -17.80 -5.92 8.97
N ARG A 118 -17.23 -6.09 10.18
CA ARG A 118 -18.02 -6.07 11.43
C ARG A 118 -18.61 -4.70 11.74
N LEU A 119 -17.97 -3.61 11.34
CA LEU A 119 -18.49 -2.25 11.56
C LEU A 119 -19.66 -1.92 10.62
N ILE A 120 -19.66 -2.44 9.39
CA ILE A 120 -20.70 -2.18 8.39
C ILE A 120 -21.93 -3.08 8.59
N CYS A 121 -21.74 -4.30 9.10
CA CYS A 121 -22.84 -5.26 9.33
C CYS A 121 -23.61 -5.06 10.65
N ASN A 122 -23.17 -4.17 11.53
CA ASN A 122 -23.86 -3.79 12.78
C ASN A 122 -24.61 -2.47 12.61
#